data_AF-A0A8S3Z2H2-F1
#
_entry.id   AF-A0A8S3Z2H2-F1
#
_cell.length_a   1.000
_cell.length_b   1.000
_cell.length_c   1.000
_cell.angle_alpha   90.00
_cell.angle_beta   90.00
_cell.angle_gamma   90.00
#
_symmetry.space_group_name_H-M   'P 1'
#
loop_
_entity.id
_entity.type
_entity.pdbx_description
1 polymer ?
#
loop_
_entity_poly.entity_id
_entity_poly.type
_entity_poly.pdbx_seq_one_letter_code
_entity_poly.pdbx_strand_id
1 'polypeptide(L)'
;MDSGQREQLLVQDWLLTPEGADVLRSLSVNDKQLMPYGLLERPILPASTHLEDVHYKLIVVGKGAVGKTSTVAHLSGRTVPDVHSETAGIQTTKIYWPVKIAHLNKKVLMNLTFWDTGEVSSKKFDHIFPACKSELDGILYLFSFVDKSSWEELPNLIARLTEPGDTLATTVIGTKFDQFAHSEVSQRDLRNFEKRWQTTVLKISNVPTCDDSNGLGAIISLLNCICNNLLKRDVLREERK
;
A
#
# COMPACT_ATOMS: atom_id res chain seq x y z
N MET A 1 24.96 -16.53 -7.31
CA MET A 1 25.21 -15.11 -7.67
C MET A 1 23.91 -14.60 -8.25
N ASP A 2 22.86 -14.57 -7.42
CA ASP A 2 22.41 -13.40 -6.65
C ASP A 2 21.88 -12.28 -7.56
N SER A 3 20.72 -12.55 -8.15
CA SER A 3 19.91 -11.61 -8.93
C SER A 3 18.68 -11.16 -8.13
N GLY A 4 18.77 -11.18 -6.80
CA GLY A 4 17.64 -11.01 -5.87
C GLY A 4 17.70 -9.78 -4.99
N GLN A 5 18.82 -9.04 -4.95
CA GLN A 5 18.88 -7.71 -4.35
C GLN A 5 18.21 -6.68 -5.28
N ARG A 6 16.89 -6.75 -5.39
CA ARG A 6 16.05 -5.77 -6.08
C ARG A 6 16.12 -4.43 -5.33
N GLU A 7 17.12 -3.59 -5.61
CA GLU A 7 17.30 -2.20 -5.15
C GLU A 7 16.35 -1.79 -4.03
N GLN A 8 16.67 -2.17 -2.80
CA GLN A 8 15.95 -1.65 -1.65
C GLN A 8 16.48 -0.25 -1.39
N LEU A 9 15.67 0.77 -1.69
CA LEU A 9 16.03 2.16 -1.47
C LEU A 9 15.81 2.58 -0.01
N LEU A 10 15.04 1.78 0.74
CA LEU A 10 14.72 1.99 2.14
C LEU A 10 15.47 1.02 3.05
N VAL A 11 15.85 1.51 4.23
CA VAL A 11 16.33 0.67 5.35
C VAL A 11 15.11 0.01 6.01
N GLN A 12 14.83 -1.25 5.64
CA GLN A 12 13.62 -1.96 6.05
C GLN A 12 13.45 -2.07 7.57
N ASP A 13 14.56 -2.31 8.27
CA ASP A 13 14.56 -2.56 9.72
C ASP A 13 14.82 -1.29 10.55
N TRP A 14 14.82 -0.10 9.94
CA TRP A 14 15.12 1.14 10.67
C TRP A 14 14.13 1.38 11.82
N LEU A 15 12.84 1.07 11.61
CA LEU A 15 11.82 1.21 12.65
C LEU A 15 11.98 0.24 13.83
N LEU A 16 12.81 -0.79 13.68
CA LEU A 16 13.17 -1.71 14.75
C LEU A 16 14.38 -1.22 15.57
N THR A 17 15.09 -0.20 15.09
CA THR A 17 16.18 0.44 15.85
C THR A 17 15.63 1.31 16.97
N PRO A 18 16.38 1.61 18.04
CA PRO A 18 15.90 2.48 19.13
C PRO A 18 15.41 3.84 18.64
N GLU A 19 16.14 4.43 17.68
CA GLU A 19 15.77 5.70 17.05
C GLU A 19 14.44 5.61 16.29
N GLY A 20 14.28 4.60 15.44
CA GLY A 20 13.05 4.42 14.67
C GLY A 20 11.86 4.00 15.53
N ALA A 21 12.11 3.24 16.60
CA ALA A 21 11.08 2.79 17.54
C ALA A 21 10.45 3.96 18.31
N ASP A 22 11.23 4.97 18.69
CA ASP A 22 10.70 6.18 19.34
C ASP A 22 9.78 6.98 18.42
N VAL A 23 10.14 7.07 17.13
CA VAL A 23 9.28 7.69 16.11
C VAL A 23 8.01 6.87 15.90
N LEU A 24 8.14 5.55 15.74
CA LEU A 24 7.02 4.65 15.54
C LEU A 24 6.02 4.68 16.71
N ARG A 25 6.52 4.80 17.95
CA ARG A 25 5.70 4.95 19.16
C ARG A 25 4.84 6.22 19.12
N SER A 26 5.32 7.30 18.52
CA SER A 26 4.53 8.54 18.34
C SER A 26 3.40 8.40 17.30
N LEU A 27 3.47 7.38 16.44
CA LEU A 27 2.52 7.11 15.37
C LEU A 27 1.61 5.91 15.65
N SER A 28 1.75 5.27 16.81
CA SER A 28 1.05 4.04 17.17
C SER A 28 0.20 4.25 18.42
N VAL A 29 -1.02 3.70 18.43
CA VAL A 29 -1.88 3.66 19.62
C VAL A 29 -1.29 2.67 20.63
N ASN A 30 -0.80 1.54 20.11
CA ASN A 30 -0.24 0.40 20.82
C ASN A 30 0.67 -0.38 19.86
N ASP A 31 1.27 -1.48 20.34
CA ASP A 31 2.18 -2.32 19.52
C ASP A 31 1.51 -3.06 18.35
N LYS A 32 0.20 -2.88 18.15
CA LYS A 32 -0.60 -3.56 17.12
C LYS A 32 -1.22 -2.61 16.09
N GLN A 33 -1.37 -1.33 16.40
CA GLN A 33 -2.22 -0.42 15.62
C GLN A 33 -1.63 0.99 15.50
N LEU A 34 -1.64 1.52 14.28
CA LEU A 34 -1.28 2.91 14.01
C LEU A 34 -2.37 3.87 14.51
N MET A 35 -1.98 5.09 14.85
CA MET A 35 -2.90 6.18 15.14
C MET A 35 -3.64 6.54 13.85
N PRO A 36 -4.99 6.52 13.84
CA PRO A 36 -5.74 7.03 12.70
C PRO A 36 -5.68 8.57 12.68
N TYR A 37 -5.47 9.14 11.50
CA TYR A 37 -5.44 10.58 11.30
C TYR A 37 -6.62 11.08 10.45
N GLY A 38 -7.11 12.26 10.80
CA GLY A 38 -8.02 13.08 9.99
C GLY A 38 -7.31 13.72 8.80
N LEU A 39 -8.09 14.28 7.85
CA LEU A 39 -7.54 14.86 6.63
C LEU A 39 -6.64 16.09 6.87
N LEU A 40 -6.86 16.81 7.97
CA LEU A 40 -6.14 18.02 8.36
C LEU A 40 -5.19 17.78 9.54
N GLU A 41 -5.16 16.55 10.08
CA GLU A 41 -4.32 16.22 11.22
C GLU A 41 -2.90 15.90 10.77
N ARG A 42 -1.93 16.12 11.67
CA ARG A 42 -0.53 15.76 11.45
C ARG A 42 0.01 15.11 12.74
N PRO A 43 0.83 14.05 12.64
CA PRO A 43 1.48 13.49 13.80
C PRO A 43 2.42 14.50 14.46
N ILE A 44 2.45 14.47 15.80
CA ILE A 44 3.43 15.19 16.59
C ILE A 44 4.62 14.24 16.79
N LEU A 45 5.73 14.55 16.13
CA LEU A 45 6.96 13.76 16.20
C LEU A 45 7.86 14.22 17.37
N PRO A 46 8.74 13.35 17.89
CA PRO A 46 9.74 13.74 18.88
C PRO A 46 10.63 14.87 18.36
N ALA A 47 10.91 15.89 19.19
CA ALA A 47 11.72 17.06 18.79
C ALA A 47 13.15 16.71 18.33
N SER A 48 13.68 15.57 18.76
CA SER A 48 14.97 15.01 18.33
C SER A 48 14.95 14.48 16.89
N THR A 49 13.77 14.32 16.27
CA THR A 49 13.60 13.73 14.95
C THR A 49 13.11 14.78 13.95
N HIS A 50 14.00 15.23 13.07
CA HIS A 50 13.63 16.05 11.94
C HIS A 50 13.32 15.15 10.73
N LEU A 51 12.05 15.09 10.32
CA LEU A 51 11.60 14.38 9.11
C LEU A 51 11.06 15.40 8.11
N GLU A 52 11.54 15.34 6.87
CA GLU A 52 10.95 16.11 5.78
C GLU A 52 9.69 15.41 5.24
N ASP A 53 8.65 16.19 4.97
CA ASP A 53 7.40 15.68 4.42
C ASP A 53 7.51 15.43 2.91
N VAL A 54 7.13 14.22 2.48
CA VAL A 54 6.96 13.88 1.06
C VAL A 54 5.53 13.37 0.86
N HIS A 55 4.82 13.91 -0.12
CA HIS A 55 3.41 13.62 -0.31
C HIS A 55 3.19 12.71 -1.51
N TYR A 56 2.38 11.66 -1.30
CA TYR A 56 2.02 10.72 -2.36
C TYR A 56 0.51 10.49 -2.38
N LYS A 57 -0.09 10.51 -3.58
CA LYS A 57 -1.49 10.14 -3.83
C LYS A 57 -1.54 8.76 -4.46
N LEU A 58 -2.27 7.86 -3.82
CA LEU A 58 -2.45 6.47 -4.23
C LEU A 58 -3.92 6.19 -4.46
N ILE A 59 -4.28 5.56 -5.58
CA ILE A 59 -5.62 5.04 -5.79
C ILE A 59 -5.67 3.53 -5.49
N VAL A 60 -6.76 3.07 -4.89
CA VAL A 60 -7.00 1.66 -4.60
C VAL A 60 -8.06 1.13 -5.56
N VAL A 61 -7.69 0.11 -6.34
CA VAL A 61 -8.54 -0.46 -7.40
C VAL A 61 -8.60 -1.97 -7.30
N GLY A 62 -9.69 -2.54 -7.77
CA GLY A 62 -9.98 -3.98 -7.68
C GLY A 62 -11.48 -4.21 -7.68
N LYS A 63 -11.89 -5.47 -7.90
CA LYS A 63 -13.29 -5.88 -7.92
C LYS A 63 -14.02 -5.56 -6.60
N GLY A 64 -15.35 -5.49 -6.61
CA GLY A 64 -16.18 -5.37 -5.41
C GLY A 64 -15.88 -6.47 -4.39
N ALA A 65 -16.04 -6.18 -3.10
CA ALA A 65 -15.85 -7.14 -2.01
C ALA A 65 -14.46 -7.82 -1.88
N VAL A 66 -13.44 -7.40 -2.65
CA VAL A 66 -12.06 -7.92 -2.49
C VAL A 66 -11.36 -7.40 -1.24
N GLY A 67 -11.95 -6.45 -0.50
CA GLY A 67 -11.37 -5.94 0.76
C GLY A 67 -10.54 -4.66 0.64
N LYS A 68 -10.81 -3.81 -0.36
CA LYS A 68 -10.14 -2.51 -0.55
C LYS A 68 -10.23 -1.61 0.69
N THR A 69 -11.47 -1.34 1.11
CA THR A 69 -11.75 -0.53 2.31
C THR A 69 -11.18 -1.15 3.57
N SER A 70 -11.26 -2.48 3.70
CA SER A 70 -10.66 -3.21 4.83
C SER A 70 -9.14 -3.07 4.87
N THR A 71 -8.46 -3.13 3.71
CA THR A 71 -7.01 -2.94 3.62
C THR A 71 -6.61 -1.49 3.96
N VAL A 72 -7.32 -0.49 3.44
CA VAL A 72 -7.05 0.92 3.79
C VAL A 72 -7.31 1.19 5.26
N ALA A 73 -8.39 0.63 5.83
CA ALA A 73 -8.69 0.73 7.25
C ALA A 73 -7.58 0.08 8.10
N HIS A 74 -7.16 -1.14 7.75
CA HIS A 74 -6.10 -1.85 8.45
C HIS A 74 -4.77 -1.10 8.42
N LEU A 75 -4.34 -0.63 7.24
CA LEU A 75 -3.10 0.14 7.09
C LEU A 75 -3.14 1.49 7.82
N SER A 76 -4.30 2.13 7.93
CA SER A 76 -4.47 3.42 8.61
C SER A 76 -4.73 3.30 10.11
N GLY A 77 -4.73 2.07 10.65
CA GLY A 77 -5.07 1.83 12.05
C GLY A 77 -6.52 2.20 12.38
N ARG A 78 -7.44 2.11 11.42
CA ARG A 78 -8.89 2.20 11.65
C ARG A 78 -9.48 0.81 11.88
N THR A 79 -10.65 0.77 12.50
CA THR A 79 -11.40 -0.48 12.67
C THR A 79 -11.80 -1.02 11.29
N VAL A 80 -11.49 -2.30 11.05
CA VAL A 80 -11.90 -2.98 9.83
C VAL A 80 -13.39 -3.28 9.95
N PRO A 81 -14.23 -2.89 8.97
CA PRO A 81 -15.66 -3.16 9.04
C PRO A 81 -15.96 -4.67 9.00
N ASP A 82 -16.76 -5.17 9.94
CA ASP A 82 -17.16 -6.58 10.01
C ASP A 82 -18.20 -6.96 8.94
N VAL A 83 -18.95 -5.96 8.45
CA VAL A 83 -19.98 -6.14 7.42
C VAL A 83 -19.52 -5.46 6.14
N HIS A 84 -19.55 -6.20 5.04
CA HIS A 84 -19.28 -5.63 3.74
C HIS A 84 -20.42 -4.69 3.33
N SER A 85 -20.06 -3.44 3.02
CA SER A 85 -20.90 -2.48 2.32
C SER A 85 -20.13 -1.95 1.12
N GLU A 86 -20.80 -1.78 -0.01
CA GLU A 86 -20.20 -1.19 -1.20
C GLU A 86 -19.85 0.28 -0.91
N THR A 87 -18.59 0.66 -1.16
CA THR A 87 -18.10 2.01 -0.88
C THR A 87 -18.77 3.02 -1.81
N ALA A 88 -19.63 3.87 -1.25
CA ALA A 88 -20.28 4.93 -1.99
C ALA A 88 -19.27 6.06 -2.32
N GLY A 89 -18.97 6.23 -3.61
CA GLY A 89 -18.11 7.31 -4.08
C GLY A 89 -16.61 7.05 -3.87
N ILE A 90 -15.87 8.09 -3.48
CA ILE A 90 -14.43 8.05 -3.22
C ILE A 90 -14.21 8.41 -1.76
N GLN A 91 -13.57 7.52 -1.02
CA GLN A 91 -13.15 7.77 0.35
C GLN A 91 -11.66 8.09 0.37
N THR A 92 -11.29 9.19 1.02
CA THR A 92 -9.90 9.61 1.15
C THR A 92 -9.40 9.33 2.57
N THR A 93 -8.28 8.60 2.68
CA THR A 93 -7.63 8.30 3.95
C THR A 93 -6.17 8.74 3.90
N LYS A 94 -5.69 9.42 4.94
CA LYS A 94 -4.27 9.79 5.08
C LYS A 94 -3.56 8.84 6.03
N ILE A 95 -2.35 8.45 5.66
CA ILE A 95 -1.42 7.66 6.48
C ILE A 95 -0.08 8.37 6.48
N TYR A 96 0.48 8.53 7.67
CA TYR A 96 1.80 9.11 7.89
C TYR A 96 2.78 7.98 8.18
N TRP A 97 3.76 7.77 7.29
CA TRP A 97 4.71 6.66 7.40
C TRP A 97 6.16 7.13 7.36
N PRO A 98 6.93 6.98 8.45
CA PRO A 98 8.31 7.42 8.51
C PRO A 98 9.21 6.35 7.88
N VAL A 99 10.12 6.78 7.01
CA VAL A 99 11.10 5.87 6.39
C VAL A 99 12.49 6.49 6.37
N LYS A 100 13.51 5.62 6.33
CA LYS A 100 14.90 6.00 6.15
C LYS A 100 15.40 5.56 4.78
N ILE A 101 15.81 6.53 3.96
CA ILE A 101 16.40 6.31 2.64
C ILE A 101 17.84 5.84 2.83
N ALA A 102 18.16 4.65 2.33
CA ALA A 102 19.43 3.97 2.57
C ALA A 102 20.63 4.75 2.02
N HIS A 103 20.57 5.17 0.76
CA HIS A 103 21.70 5.80 0.07
C HIS A 103 21.97 7.25 0.50
N LEU A 104 20.94 7.99 0.95
CA LEU A 104 21.08 9.37 1.42
C LEU A 104 21.30 9.47 2.94
N ASN A 105 21.12 8.37 3.68
CA ASN A 105 21.00 8.37 5.14
C ASN A 105 19.98 9.42 5.64
N LYS A 106 18.97 9.71 4.82
CA LYS A 106 17.96 10.76 5.06
C LYS A 106 16.67 10.11 5.55
N LYS A 107 16.02 10.76 6.51
CA LYS A 107 14.73 10.32 7.06
C LYS A 107 13.64 11.23 6.55
N VAL A 108 12.54 10.64 6.12
CA VAL A 108 11.40 11.38 5.56
C VAL A 108 10.11 10.84 6.16
N LEU A 109 9.12 11.71 6.28
CA LEU A 109 7.75 11.34 6.62
C LEU A 109 6.96 11.28 5.32
N MET A 110 6.54 10.08 4.93
CA MET A 110 5.71 9.89 3.76
C MET A 110 4.24 10.10 4.13
N ASN A 111 3.63 11.09 3.48
CA ASN A 111 2.24 11.47 3.63
C ASN A 111 1.45 10.80 2.51
N LEU A 112 0.98 9.57 2.78
CA LEU A 112 0.26 8.74 1.83
C LEU A 112 -1.23 9.08 1.88
N THR A 113 -1.78 9.52 0.75
CA THR A 113 -3.21 9.80 0.59
C THR A 113 -3.83 8.70 -0.26
N PHE A 114 -4.62 7.83 0.35
CA PHE A 114 -5.33 6.73 -0.31
C PHE A 114 -6.71 7.18 -0.75
N TRP A 115 -6.99 6.99 -2.04
CA TRP A 115 -8.32 7.12 -2.63
C TRP A 115 -8.92 5.74 -2.81
N ASP A 116 -9.77 5.34 -1.88
CA ASP A 116 -10.55 4.11 -1.96
C ASP A 116 -11.83 4.36 -2.77
N THR A 117 -12.07 3.54 -3.79
CA THR A 117 -13.22 3.67 -4.68
C THR A 117 -14.01 2.36 -4.68
N GLY A 118 -15.33 2.42 -4.53
CA GLY A 118 -16.20 1.25 -4.75
C GLY A 118 -16.18 0.86 -6.23
N GLU A 119 -16.46 -0.40 -6.58
CA GLU A 119 -16.39 -0.89 -7.97
C GLU A 119 -17.37 -0.13 -8.89
N VAL A 120 -18.59 0.12 -8.41
CA VAL A 120 -19.61 0.89 -9.16
C VAL A 120 -19.13 2.32 -9.38
N SER A 121 -18.49 2.88 -8.36
CA SER A 121 -17.89 4.21 -8.43
C SER A 121 -16.64 4.23 -9.28
N SER A 122 -15.84 3.17 -9.36
CA SER A 122 -14.67 3.06 -10.25
C SER A 122 -15.08 3.08 -11.72
N LYS A 123 -16.15 2.37 -12.10
CA LYS A 123 -16.68 2.40 -13.48
C LYS A 123 -17.21 3.78 -13.86
N LYS A 124 -17.84 4.47 -12.91
CA LYS A 124 -18.19 5.89 -13.07
C LYS A 124 -16.94 6.77 -13.03
N PHE A 125 -15.91 6.42 -12.29
CA PHE A 125 -14.67 7.17 -12.24
C PHE A 125 -13.90 7.08 -13.55
N ASP A 126 -14.15 6.07 -14.41
CA ASP A 126 -13.44 5.89 -15.69
C ASP A 126 -13.46 7.16 -16.58
N HIS A 127 -14.53 7.97 -16.56
CA HIS A 127 -14.58 9.21 -17.36
C HIS A 127 -13.84 10.40 -16.74
N ILE A 128 -13.61 10.38 -15.42
CA ILE A 128 -12.82 11.39 -14.69
C ILE A 128 -11.40 10.92 -14.35
N PHE A 129 -11.13 9.63 -14.52
CA PHE A 129 -9.84 9.00 -14.26
C PHE A 129 -8.69 9.68 -15.03
N PRO A 130 -8.81 10.09 -16.30
CA PRO A 130 -7.72 10.78 -16.99
C PRO A 130 -7.29 12.08 -16.30
N ALA A 131 -8.25 12.87 -15.80
CA ALA A 131 -7.95 14.10 -15.07
C ALA A 131 -7.26 13.79 -13.73
N CYS A 132 -7.78 12.81 -13.00
CA CYS A 132 -7.22 12.40 -11.72
C CYS A 132 -5.87 11.70 -11.83
N LYS A 133 -5.62 10.95 -12.91
CA LYS A 133 -4.38 10.20 -13.17
C LYS A 133 -3.15 11.12 -13.17
N SER A 134 -3.30 12.34 -13.65
CA SER A 134 -2.22 13.34 -13.69
C SER A 134 -1.66 13.73 -12.31
N GLU A 135 -2.46 13.57 -11.24
CA GLU A 135 -2.06 13.86 -9.87
C GLU A 135 -1.70 12.60 -9.07
N LEU A 136 -1.88 11.41 -9.65
CA LEU A 136 -1.62 10.16 -8.95
C LEU A 136 -0.13 9.86 -8.96
N ASP A 137 0.34 9.34 -7.83
CA ASP A 137 1.71 8.87 -7.68
C ASP A 137 1.85 7.36 -7.85
N GLY A 138 0.78 6.63 -7.54
CA GLY A 138 0.74 5.19 -7.72
C GLY A 138 -0.65 4.59 -7.64
N ILE A 139 -0.71 3.31 -7.98
CA ILE A 139 -1.93 2.50 -8.02
C ILE A 139 -1.71 1.23 -7.21
N LEU A 140 -2.61 0.98 -6.26
CA LEU A 140 -2.71 -0.29 -5.55
C LEU A 140 -3.78 -1.15 -6.20
N TYR A 141 -3.37 -2.28 -6.76
CA TYR A 141 -4.29 -3.27 -7.31
C TYR A 141 -4.56 -4.37 -6.30
N LEU A 142 -5.82 -4.55 -5.95
CA LEU A 142 -6.24 -5.55 -4.97
C LEU A 142 -7.02 -6.67 -5.64
N PHE A 143 -6.70 -7.90 -5.23
CA PHE A 143 -7.47 -9.10 -5.53
C PHE A 143 -7.64 -9.90 -4.24
N SER A 144 -8.54 -10.88 -4.24
CA SER A 144 -8.76 -11.75 -3.09
C SER A 144 -8.28 -13.17 -3.37
N PHE A 145 -7.60 -13.80 -2.41
CA PHE A 145 -7.16 -15.19 -2.55
C PHE A 145 -8.32 -16.18 -2.70
N VAL A 146 -9.50 -15.83 -2.20
CA VAL A 146 -10.72 -16.65 -2.25
C VAL A 146 -11.65 -16.29 -3.42
N ASP A 147 -11.23 -15.38 -4.31
CA ASP A 147 -12.00 -15.02 -5.51
C ASP A 147 -11.09 -15.08 -6.74
N LYS A 148 -11.11 -16.21 -7.46
CA LYS A 148 -10.33 -16.41 -8.69
C LYS A 148 -10.68 -15.40 -9.78
N SER A 149 -11.94 -14.98 -9.88
CA SER A 149 -12.32 -14.00 -10.90
C SER A 149 -11.68 -12.65 -10.67
N SER A 150 -11.50 -12.24 -9.40
CA SER A 150 -10.74 -11.02 -9.07
C SER A 150 -9.27 -11.08 -9.50
N TRP A 151 -8.68 -12.28 -9.48
CA TRP A 151 -7.32 -12.52 -9.96
C TRP A 151 -7.23 -12.51 -11.49
N GLU A 152 -8.20 -13.13 -12.18
CA GLU A 152 -8.24 -13.16 -13.65
C GLU A 152 -8.49 -11.77 -14.26
N GLU A 153 -9.18 -10.87 -13.55
CA GLU A 153 -9.41 -9.48 -13.97
C GLU A 153 -8.19 -8.56 -13.79
N LEU A 154 -7.24 -8.94 -12.91
CA LEU A 154 -6.10 -8.10 -12.53
C LEU A 154 -5.24 -7.65 -13.73
N PRO A 155 -4.85 -8.52 -14.68
CA PRO A 155 -4.12 -8.10 -15.88
C PRO A 155 -4.88 -7.08 -16.73
N ASN A 156 -6.20 -7.20 -16.83
CA ASN A 156 -7.04 -6.27 -17.57
C ASN A 156 -7.09 -4.91 -16.87
N LEU A 157 -7.18 -4.89 -15.54
CA LEU A 157 -7.12 -3.67 -14.75
C LEU A 157 -5.77 -2.94 -14.91
N ILE A 158 -4.66 -3.68 -14.89
CA ILE A 158 -3.33 -3.09 -15.07
C ILE A 158 -3.19 -2.51 -16.48
N ALA A 159 -3.54 -3.28 -17.52
CA ALA A 159 -3.47 -2.82 -18.91
C ALA A 159 -4.38 -1.60 -19.19
N ARG A 160 -5.48 -1.48 -18.45
CA ARG A 160 -6.44 -0.37 -18.59
C ARG A 160 -5.98 0.91 -17.88
N LEU A 161 -5.38 0.80 -16.71
CA LEU A 161 -5.06 1.95 -15.86
C LEU A 161 -3.59 2.41 -15.98
N THR A 162 -2.71 1.55 -16.51
CA THR A 162 -1.29 1.86 -16.73
C THR A 162 -0.97 1.75 -18.20
N GLU A 163 -0.44 2.82 -18.76
CA GLU A 163 0.01 2.89 -20.15
C GLU A 163 1.53 2.65 -20.25
N PRO A 164 2.02 2.11 -21.37
CA PRO A 164 3.46 1.97 -21.61
C PRO A 164 4.14 3.35 -21.61
N GLY A 165 4.83 3.67 -20.52
CA GLY A 165 5.50 4.96 -20.32
C GLY A 165 5.10 5.70 -19.04
N ASP A 166 3.98 5.31 -18.42
CA ASP A 166 3.53 5.88 -17.15
C ASP A 166 4.61 5.71 -16.07
N THR A 167 4.93 6.80 -15.39
CA THR A 167 5.79 6.80 -14.21
C THR A 167 4.96 6.62 -12.94
N LEU A 168 3.97 5.72 -12.94
CA LEU A 168 3.14 5.44 -11.76
C LEU A 168 3.74 4.27 -10.99
N ALA A 169 3.86 4.38 -9.67
CA ALA A 169 4.25 3.25 -8.84
C ALA A 169 3.09 2.23 -8.80
N THR A 170 3.33 1.00 -9.20
CA THR A 170 2.31 -0.06 -9.16
C THR A 170 2.63 -1.06 -8.07
N THR A 171 1.64 -1.41 -7.26
CA THR A 171 1.77 -2.45 -6.23
C THR A 171 0.54 -3.34 -6.25
N VAL A 172 0.74 -4.65 -6.15
CA VAL A 172 -0.33 -5.64 -6.15
C VAL A 172 -0.46 -6.24 -4.75
N ILE A 173 -1.68 -6.28 -4.21
CA ILE A 173 -1.98 -6.77 -2.87
C ILE A 173 -3.06 -7.86 -2.96
N GLY A 174 -2.74 -9.05 -2.48
CA GLY A 174 -3.68 -10.16 -2.29
C GLY A 174 -4.25 -10.16 -0.87
N THR A 175 -5.56 -10.04 -0.76
CA THR A 175 -6.29 -9.99 0.52
C THR A 175 -6.86 -11.34 0.92
N LYS A 176 -7.32 -11.45 2.16
CA LYS A 176 -7.91 -12.67 2.75
C LYS A 176 -6.93 -13.85 2.74
N PHE A 177 -5.63 -13.55 2.91
CA PHE A 177 -4.59 -14.57 2.91
C PHE A 177 -4.71 -15.55 4.10
N ASP A 178 -5.42 -15.15 5.16
CA ASP A 178 -5.82 -15.99 6.28
C ASP A 178 -6.70 -17.19 5.88
N GLN A 179 -7.44 -17.10 4.77
CA GLN A 179 -8.35 -18.14 4.30
C GLN A 179 -7.66 -19.12 3.35
N PHE A 180 -6.48 -19.63 3.74
CA PHE A 180 -5.64 -20.47 2.88
C PHE A 180 -6.36 -21.72 2.36
N ALA A 181 -7.29 -22.30 3.14
CA ALA A 181 -8.07 -23.47 2.77
C ALA A 181 -9.05 -23.20 1.61
N HIS A 182 -9.43 -21.94 1.41
CA HIS A 182 -10.31 -21.49 0.34
C HIS A 182 -9.55 -20.72 -0.76
N SER A 183 -8.21 -20.80 -0.75
CA SER A 183 -7.39 -20.11 -1.74
C SER A 183 -7.58 -20.72 -3.12
N GLU A 184 -8.13 -19.94 -4.05
CA GLU A 184 -8.31 -20.32 -5.45
C GLU A 184 -7.12 -19.93 -6.34
N VAL A 185 -6.20 -19.12 -5.82
CA VAL A 185 -4.98 -18.67 -6.53
C VAL A 185 -3.78 -19.49 -6.05
N SER A 186 -3.05 -20.12 -6.99
CA SER A 186 -1.90 -20.95 -6.64
C SER A 186 -0.60 -20.15 -6.51
N GLN A 187 0.38 -20.67 -5.77
CA GLN A 187 1.72 -20.06 -5.74
C GLN A 187 2.39 -20.01 -7.11
N ARG A 188 2.05 -20.94 -8.02
CA ARG A 188 2.58 -20.94 -9.38
C ARG A 188 2.03 -19.74 -10.16
N ASP A 189 0.75 -19.43 -10.00
CA ASP A 189 0.12 -18.28 -10.66
C ASP A 189 0.73 -16.97 -10.17
N LEU A 190 0.94 -16.83 -8.86
CA LEU A 190 1.64 -15.68 -8.29
C LEU A 190 3.04 -15.51 -8.89
N ARG A 191 3.86 -16.56 -8.89
CA ARG A 191 5.23 -16.50 -9.45
C ARG A 191 5.24 -16.15 -10.94
N ASN A 192 4.29 -16.70 -11.70
CA ASN A 192 4.16 -16.40 -13.13
C ASN A 192 3.78 -14.92 -13.34
N PHE A 193 2.86 -14.41 -12.52
CA PHE A 193 2.44 -13.02 -12.55
C PHE A 193 3.58 -12.08 -12.16
N GLU A 194 4.29 -12.35 -11.07
CA GLU A 194 5.42 -11.54 -10.59
C GLU A 194 6.56 -11.48 -11.63
N LYS A 195 6.80 -12.59 -12.34
CA LYS A 195 7.77 -12.62 -13.45
C LYS A 195 7.29 -11.82 -14.66
N ARG A 196 6.00 -11.90 -14.99
CA ARG A 196 5.42 -11.21 -16.16
C ARG A 196 5.39 -9.69 -15.96
N TRP A 197 4.98 -9.25 -14.79
CA TRP A 197 4.78 -7.83 -14.49
C TRP A 197 5.93 -7.18 -13.73
N GLN A 198 6.97 -7.95 -13.38
CA GLN A 198 8.15 -7.50 -12.63
C GLN A 198 7.80 -6.77 -11.31
N THR A 199 6.64 -7.08 -10.75
CA THR A 199 6.15 -6.54 -9.48
C THR A 199 6.01 -7.67 -8.46
N THR A 200 6.08 -7.35 -7.17
CA THR A 200 5.92 -8.34 -6.10
C THR A 200 4.49 -8.30 -5.58
N VAL A 201 3.89 -9.47 -5.36
CA VAL A 201 2.54 -9.55 -4.80
C VAL A 201 2.64 -9.54 -3.27
N LEU A 202 2.16 -8.46 -2.67
CA LEU A 202 2.02 -8.33 -1.23
C LEU A 202 0.81 -9.12 -0.74
N LYS A 203 0.90 -9.67 0.46
CA LYS A 203 -0.16 -10.51 1.04
C LYS A 203 -0.62 -9.87 2.34
N ILE A 204 -1.93 -9.76 2.52
CA ILE A 204 -2.52 -9.15 3.70
C ILE A 204 -3.72 -9.96 4.21
N SER A 205 -3.79 -10.07 5.52
CA SER A 205 -4.95 -10.57 6.25
C SER A 205 -5.55 -9.39 7.00
N ASN A 206 -6.72 -8.93 6.57
CA ASN A 206 -7.36 -7.75 7.17
C ASN A 206 -8.11 -8.08 8.48
N VAL A 207 -8.13 -9.36 8.89
CA VAL A 207 -8.77 -9.81 10.13
C VAL A 207 -7.77 -9.65 11.27
N PRO A 208 -8.11 -8.92 12.35
CA PRO A 208 -7.30 -8.93 13.56
C PRO A 208 -7.42 -10.32 14.19
N THR A 209 -6.39 -11.16 14.06
CA THR A 209 -6.41 -12.44 14.78
C THR A 209 -6.01 -12.21 16.24
N CYS A 210 -6.60 -12.97 17.16
CA CYS A 210 -6.39 -12.81 18.60
C CYS A 210 -4.91 -12.94 19.02
N ASP A 211 -4.06 -13.57 18.20
CA ASP A 211 -2.66 -13.89 18.46
C ASP A 211 -1.64 -13.04 17.69
N ASP A 212 -2.07 -11.93 17.07
CA ASP A 212 -1.17 -11.04 16.30
C ASP A 212 -0.23 -10.23 17.22
N SER A 213 0.75 -10.92 17.77
CA SER A 213 1.99 -10.36 18.35
C SER A 213 2.86 -9.69 17.28
N ASN A 214 2.54 -9.87 15.99
CA ASN A 214 3.29 -9.38 14.84
C ASN A 214 2.49 -8.45 13.92
N GLY A 215 1.29 -7.99 14.35
CA GLY A 215 0.37 -7.23 13.50
C GLY A 215 1.00 -5.96 12.91
N LEU A 216 1.71 -5.21 13.74
CA LEU A 216 2.42 -4.01 13.30
C LEU A 216 3.65 -4.32 12.43
N GLY A 217 4.32 -5.46 12.64
CA GLY A 217 5.43 -5.92 11.81
C GLY A 217 5.02 -6.22 10.36
N ALA A 218 3.83 -6.81 10.18
CA ALA A 218 3.24 -7.01 8.86
C ALA A 218 2.90 -5.67 8.19
N ILE A 219 2.30 -4.73 8.93
CA ILE A 219 2.02 -3.38 8.44
C ILE A 219 3.31 -2.64 8.05
N ILE A 220 4.37 -2.74 8.88
CA ILE A 220 5.68 -2.14 8.59
C ILE A 220 6.21 -2.65 7.26
N SER A 221 6.22 -3.96 7.06
CA SER A 221 6.72 -4.60 5.85
C SER A 221 5.93 -4.16 4.61
N LEU A 222 4.61 -4.09 4.73
CA LEU A 222 3.71 -3.67 3.66
C LEU A 222 3.90 -2.20 3.28
N LEU A 223 3.86 -1.30 4.26
CA LEU A 223 4.03 0.14 4.04
C LEU A 223 5.43 0.45 3.50
N ASN A 224 6.48 -0.18 4.06
CA ASN A 224 7.84 -0.03 3.52
C ASN A 224 7.94 -0.50 2.07
N CYS A 225 7.24 -1.57 1.67
CA CYS A 225 7.24 -2.01 0.28
C CYS A 225 6.54 -0.99 -0.65
N ILE A 226 5.38 -0.48 -0.24
CA ILE A 226 4.66 0.57 -0.99
C ILE A 226 5.53 1.82 -1.14
N CYS A 227 6.11 2.30 -0.05
CA CYS A 227 7.01 3.45 0.00
C CYS A 227 8.27 3.24 -0.86
N ASN A 228 8.84 2.04 -0.86
CA ASN A 228 9.99 1.71 -1.70
C ASN A 228 9.65 1.77 -3.18
N ASN A 229 8.47 1.30 -3.59
CA ASN A 229 8.02 1.40 -4.98
C ASN A 229 7.77 2.85 -5.42
N LEU A 230 7.26 3.69 -4.51
CA LEU A 230 7.09 5.13 -4.75
C LEU A 230 8.44 5.85 -4.92
N LEU A 231 9.44 5.54 -4.10
CA LEU A 231 10.78 6.12 -4.27
C LEU A 231 11.47 5.66 -5.55
N LYS A 232 11.33 4.39 -5.94
CA LYS A 232 11.87 3.89 -7.21
C LYS A 232 11.33 4.68 -8.39
N ARG A 233 10.03 4.96 -8.35
CA ARG A 233 9.35 5.79 -9.34
C ARG A 233 9.93 7.21 -9.38
N ASP A 234 10.21 7.82 -8.23
CA ASP A 234 10.79 9.17 -8.16
C ASP A 234 12.20 9.20 -8.77
N VAL A 235 13.05 8.23 -8.42
CA VAL A 235 14.40 8.09 -9.01
C VAL A 235 14.32 7.95 -10.53
N LEU A 236 13.47 7.04 -11.03
CA LEU A 236 13.26 6.86 -12.47
C LEU A 236 12.69 8.11 -13.17
N ARG A 237 11.91 8.93 -12.46
CA ARG A 237 11.36 10.18 -12.99
C ARG A 237 12.43 11.28 -13.05
N GLU A 238 13.35 11.31 -12.10
CA GLU A 238 14.48 12.24 -12.11
C GLU A 238 15.51 11.90 -13.20
N GLU A 239 15.80 10.61 -13.42
CA GLU A 239 16.72 10.17 -14.49
C GLU A 239 16.23 10.47 -15.92
N ARG A 240 14.91 10.66 -16.09
CA ARG A 240 14.29 10.97 -17.38
C ARG A 240 14.21 12.47 -17.69
N LYS A 241 14.57 13.34 -16.74
CA LYS A 241 14.61 14.80 -16.92
C LYS A 241 15.98 15.22 -17.44
#